data_AF-A0A934RLC3-F1
#
_entry.id   AF-A0A934RLC3-F1
#
_cell.length_a   1.000
_cell.length_b   1.000
_cell.length_c   1.000
_cell.angle_alpha   90.00
_cell.angle_beta   90.00
_cell.angle_gamma   90.00
#
_symmetry.space_group_name_H-M   'P 1'
#
loop_
_entity.id
_entity.type
_entity.pdbx_description
1 polymer ?
#
loop_
_entity_poly.entity_id
_entity_poly.type
_entity_poly.pdbx_seq_one_letter_code
_entity_poly.pdbx_strand_id
1 'polypeptide(L)'
;MIRSLLLALFCGGGALFAQLPQFRLPTANDALFRGEIADFYMPTNLTLRPPESGAWGFVRNYREFSEGKVYTRFHEGLDIRPVARNARGIPTDPVHPIADGVVVYVNPVSSRSNYGQYVVVQHDWGMGPFYSLYAHLASTSVEEGQSVSPGSELGILGSTGAGLNNERAHVHLELNIMYSERFDDWIKHCLRSTNVHGNHNGINLSGIDMAEIYLKQRKDPSFNLAKHLYGLPQHYRITVPRKGTEILPIVRRYRWMGYGNHSEPSKSWEMAFTRSGFLVGVAPSDREVSRPTVTYVRSTRIDHRHYTIGRLTGTGSSATLTASGERFIALVTGDFPSGDSGS
;
A
#
# COMPACT_ATOMS: atom_id res chain seq x y z
N MET A 1 19.92 42.21 -29.16
CA MET A 1 19.71 41.05 -30.05
C MET A 1 19.06 39.94 -29.25
N ILE A 2 17.76 39.75 -29.46
CA ILE A 2 16.92 38.75 -28.79
C ILE A 2 17.10 37.43 -29.54
N ARG A 3 17.57 36.37 -28.86
CA ARG A 3 17.64 35.02 -29.43
C ARG A 3 16.37 34.26 -29.04
N SER A 4 15.54 34.01 -30.04
CA SER A 4 14.32 33.20 -29.97
C SER A 4 14.65 31.75 -29.60
N LEU A 5 13.98 31.23 -28.57
CA LEU A 5 13.97 29.80 -28.25
C LEU A 5 12.81 29.15 -29.01
N LEU A 6 13.12 28.26 -29.96
CA LEU A 6 12.14 27.45 -30.66
C LEU A 6 11.66 26.32 -29.75
N LEU A 7 10.37 26.33 -29.44
CA LEU A 7 9.64 25.25 -28.78
C LEU A 7 9.35 24.18 -29.85
N ALA A 8 10.06 23.04 -29.81
CA ALA A 8 9.75 21.91 -30.65
C ALA A 8 8.53 21.17 -30.08
N LEU A 9 7.36 21.35 -30.71
CA LEU A 9 6.21 20.47 -30.54
C LEU A 9 6.55 19.10 -31.15
N PHE A 10 6.59 18.06 -30.33
CA PHE A 10 6.41 16.70 -30.80
C PHE A 10 4.91 16.35 -30.73
N CYS A 11 4.25 16.40 -31.88
CA CYS A 11 2.99 15.68 -32.12
C CYS A 11 3.31 14.49 -33.03
N GLY A 12 2.96 13.27 -32.61
CA GLY A 12 3.05 12.10 -33.48
C GLY A 12 3.12 10.78 -32.72
N GLY A 13 1.95 10.25 -32.36
CA GLY A 13 1.80 8.92 -31.78
C GLY A 13 0.56 8.90 -30.91
N GLY A 14 -0.60 8.59 -31.51
CA GLY A 14 -1.83 8.38 -30.77
C GLY A 14 -1.65 7.23 -29.79
N ALA A 15 -1.29 7.55 -28.56
CA ALA A 15 -1.57 6.67 -27.45
C ALA A 15 -3.09 6.54 -27.42
N LEU A 16 -3.62 5.31 -27.50
CA LEU A 16 -4.91 5.05 -26.88
C LEU A 16 -4.82 5.71 -25.50
N PHE A 17 -5.68 6.69 -25.22
CA PHE A 17 -5.79 7.22 -23.88
C PHE A 17 -6.15 6.02 -23.01
N ALA A 18 -5.15 5.46 -22.30
CA ALA A 18 -5.41 4.51 -21.24
C ALA A 18 -6.40 5.22 -20.32
N GLN A 19 -7.63 4.72 -20.28
CA GLN A 19 -8.70 5.37 -19.54
C GLN A 19 -8.22 5.48 -18.09
N LEU A 20 -8.18 6.71 -17.56
CA LEU A 20 -7.77 6.94 -16.20
C LEU A 20 -8.64 6.07 -15.29
N PRO A 21 -8.06 5.35 -14.31
CA PRO A 21 -8.84 4.48 -13.46
C PRO A 21 -9.91 5.30 -12.75
N GLN A 22 -11.17 4.87 -12.90
CA GLN A 22 -12.28 5.48 -12.20
C GLN A 22 -12.66 4.61 -10.99
N PHE A 23 -12.30 5.10 -9.81
CA PHE A 23 -12.54 4.39 -8.56
C PHE A 23 -13.98 4.56 -8.07
N ARG A 24 -14.57 3.47 -7.59
CA ARG A 24 -15.87 3.40 -6.92
C ARG A 24 -15.70 2.91 -5.48
N LEU A 25 -16.56 3.36 -4.58
CA LEU A 25 -16.57 2.85 -3.21
C LEU A 25 -16.95 1.36 -3.22
N PRO A 26 -16.37 0.54 -2.32
CA PRO A 26 -16.59 -0.90 -2.31
C PRO A 26 -17.95 -1.29 -1.72
N THR A 27 -18.69 -0.35 -1.15
CA THR A 27 -20.04 -0.54 -0.61
C THR A 27 -20.89 0.69 -0.94
N ALA A 28 -22.18 0.64 -0.61
CA ALA A 28 -23.08 1.78 -0.74
C ALA A 28 -22.78 2.94 0.24
N ASN A 29 -21.83 2.78 1.18
CA ASN A 29 -21.50 3.81 2.16
C ASN A 29 -20.70 4.97 1.55
N ASP A 30 -21.39 6.04 1.17
CA ASP A 30 -20.82 7.26 0.60
C ASP A 30 -20.62 8.40 1.62
N ALA A 31 -20.66 8.12 2.92
CA ALA A 31 -20.50 9.14 3.97
C ALA A 31 -19.19 9.94 3.87
N LEU A 32 -18.10 9.34 3.35
CA LEU A 32 -16.84 10.04 3.06
C LEU A 32 -17.05 11.28 2.20
N PHE A 33 -17.93 11.18 1.23
CA PHE A 33 -18.24 12.21 0.24
C PHE A 33 -19.12 13.33 0.78
N ARG A 34 -19.76 13.13 1.93
CA ARG A 34 -20.52 14.17 2.65
C ARG A 34 -19.74 14.79 3.81
N GLY A 35 -18.52 14.31 4.08
CA GLY A 35 -17.74 14.74 5.24
C GLY A 35 -18.22 14.13 6.56
N GLU A 36 -19.07 13.10 6.50
CA GLU A 36 -19.64 12.39 7.66
C GLU A 36 -18.69 11.29 8.14
N ILE A 37 -17.53 11.70 8.67
CA ILE A 37 -16.42 10.79 9.04
C ILE A 37 -16.85 9.69 10.03
N ALA A 38 -17.76 10.01 10.95
CA ALA A 38 -18.29 9.07 11.95
C ALA A 38 -19.16 7.96 11.35
N ASP A 39 -19.80 8.24 10.21
CA ASP A 39 -20.68 7.30 9.50
C ASP A 39 -19.93 6.51 8.41
N PHE A 40 -18.76 7.01 8.00
CA PHE A 40 -17.87 6.30 7.07
C PHE A 40 -16.94 5.32 7.78
N TYR A 41 -16.15 5.79 8.76
CA TYR A 41 -15.09 4.97 9.35
C TYR A 41 -15.56 4.16 10.55
N MET A 42 -15.19 2.88 10.57
CA MET A 42 -15.34 2.02 11.74
C MET A 42 -14.13 2.20 12.67
N PRO A 43 -14.29 2.73 13.89
CA PRO A 43 -13.18 2.91 14.81
C PRO A 43 -12.64 1.57 15.33
N THR A 44 -11.34 1.56 15.68
CA THR A 44 -10.68 0.43 16.37
C THR A 44 -11.34 0.02 17.68
N ASN A 45 -12.02 0.95 18.34
CA ASN A 45 -12.79 0.72 19.54
C ASN A 45 -13.91 1.76 19.60
N LEU A 46 -15.16 1.32 19.65
CA LEU A 46 -16.34 2.18 19.58
C LEU A 46 -16.43 3.19 20.74
N THR A 47 -15.81 2.92 21.88
CA THR A 47 -15.92 3.75 23.08
C THR A 47 -14.67 4.63 23.28
N LEU A 48 -13.49 4.09 22.98
CA LEU A 48 -12.21 4.68 23.37
C LEU A 48 -11.48 5.39 22.23
N ARG A 49 -11.96 5.26 21.00
CA ARG A 49 -11.22 5.68 19.81
C ARG A 49 -12.11 6.49 18.87
N PRO A 50 -11.58 7.58 18.30
CA PRO A 50 -12.34 8.40 17.38
C PRO A 50 -12.52 7.65 16.04
N PRO A 51 -13.52 8.01 15.22
CA PRO A 51 -13.78 7.39 13.92
C PRO A 51 -12.54 7.30 13.03
N GLU A 52 -11.69 8.32 13.04
CA GLU A 52 -10.44 8.41 12.27
C GLU A 52 -9.47 7.27 12.57
N SER A 53 -9.63 6.56 13.70
CA SER A 53 -8.85 5.35 13.94
C SER A 53 -9.14 4.22 12.92
N GLY A 54 -10.19 4.32 12.11
CA GLY A 54 -10.44 3.46 10.94
C GLY A 54 -9.86 3.98 9.62
N ALA A 55 -9.29 5.19 9.59
CA ALA A 55 -8.71 5.79 8.38
C ALA A 55 -7.33 5.20 8.06
N TRP A 56 -6.82 5.48 6.86
CA TRP A 56 -5.45 5.16 6.49
C TRP A 56 -4.46 6.01 7.30
N GLY A 57 -3.29 5.46 7.64
CA GLY A 57 -2.21 6.23 8.25
C GLY A 57 -1.91 5.91 9.72
N PHE A 58 -1.11 6.78 10.35
CA PHE A 58 -0.82 6.69 11.78
C PHE A 58 -1.99 7.23 12.59
N VAL A 59 -3.04 6.42 12.76
CA VAL A 59 -4.32 6.85 13.37
C VAL A 59 -4.83 5.93 14.48
N ARG A 60 -4.24 4.73 14.63
CA ARG A 60 -4.80 3.66 15.48
C ARG A 60 -4.52 3.86 16.97
N ASN A 61 -3.25 4.00 17.32
CA ASN A 61 -2.76 4.15 18.70
C ASN A 61 -1.76 5.30 18.78
N TYR A 62 -1.78 6.03 19.89
CA TYR A 62 -0.78 7.05 20.20
C TYR A 62 -0.02 6.75 21.49
N ARG A 63 1.15 7.38 21.62
CA ARG A 63 1.92 7.47 22.86
C ARG A 63 2.10 8.94 23.20
N GLU A 64 2.14 9.24 24.49
CA GLU A 64 2.44 10.57 25.00
C GLU A 64 3.96 10.75 25.07
N PHE A 65 4.44 11.89 24.58
CA PHE A 65 5.81 12.35 24.71
C PHE A 65 5.80 13.80 25.22
N SER A 66 6.97 14.33 25.60
CA SER A 66 7.10 15.73 26.03
C SER A 66 6.57 16.75 25.01
N GLU A 67 6.60 16.38 23.73
CA GLU A 67 6.17 17.20 22.60
C GLU A 67 4.70 16.99 22.21
N GLY A 68 3.99 16.11 22.93
CA GLY A 68 2.59 15.77 22.72
C GLY A 68 2.34 14.35 22.20
N LYS A 69 1.09 14.10 21.81
CA LYS A 69 0.63 12.80 21.30
C LYS A 69 1.27 12.48 19.96
N VAL A 70 1.95 11.35 19.87
CA VAL A 70 2.42 10.79 18.60
C VAL A 70 1.68 9.50 18.31
N TYR A 71 0.98 9.46 17.18
CA TYR A 71 0.37 8.24 16.69
C TYR A 71 1.44 7.29 16.14
N THR A 72 1.57 6.11 16.76
CA THR A 72 2.67 5.17 16.53
C THR A 72 2.25 3.89 15.83
N ARG A 73 0.94 3.64 15.67
CA ARG A 73 0.42 2.46 14.98
C ARG A 73 -0.22 2.87 13.66
N PHE A 74 0.38 2.39 12.58
CA PHE A 74 -0.07 2.61 11.21
C PHE A 74 -1.22 1.67 10.84
N HIS A 75 -2.07 2.13 9.93
CA HIS A 75 -3.15 1.39 9.32
C HIS A 75 -3.02 1.47 7.79
N GLU A 76 -2.85 0.32 7.13
CA GLU A 76 -2.56 0.20 5.69
C GLU A 76 -3.82 0.24 4.80
N GLY A 77 -4.99 0.56 5.37
CA GLY A 77 -6.27 0.58 4.65
C GLY A 77 -7.32 1.50 5.25
N LEU A 78 -8.56 1.32 4.80
CA LEU A 78 -9.75 2.00 5.30
C LEU A 78 -10.70 0.96 5.91
N ASP A 79 -11.19 1.22 7.12
CA ASP A 79 -12.25 0.42 7.74
C ASP A 79 -13.59 1.11 7.49
N ILE A 80 -14.36 0.62 6.52
CA ILE A 80 -15.61 1.26 6.06
C ILE A 80 -16.83 0.58 6.70
N ARG A 81 -17.69 1.37 7.34
CA ARG A 81 -18.88 0.89 8.03
C ARG A 81 -19.92 0.29 7.07
N PRO A 82 -20.70 -0.71 7.52
CA PRO A 82 -21.91 -1.11 6.82
C PRO A 82 -22.99 -0.03 6.93
N VAL A 83 -23.83 0.09 5.91
CA VAL A 83 -25.06 0.88 5.93
C VAL A 83 -26.31 0.04 6.21
N ALA A 84 -26.21 -1.29 6.11
CA ALA A 84 -27.34 -2.19 6.31
C ALA A 84 -27.01 -3.31 7.31
N ARG A 85 -27.97 -3.62 8.19
CA ARG A 85 -27.92 -4.75 9.11
C ARG A 85 -29.27 -5.43 9.19
N ASN A 86 -29.29 -6.75 9.34
CA ASN A 86 -30.52 -7.48 9.59
C ASN A 86 -30.98 -7.35 11.06
N ALA A 87 -32.12 -7.96 11.40
CA ALA A 87 -32.71 -7.89 12.75
C ALA A 87 -31.80 -8.45 13.87
N ARG A 88 -30.77 -9.23 13.54
CA ARG A 88 -29.76 -9.74 14.49
C ARG A 88 -28.53 -8.85 14.58
N GLY A 89 -28.55 -7.67 13.95
CA GLY A 89 -27.42 -6.76 13.90
C GLY A 89 -26.28 -7.21 12.98
N ILE A 90 -26.48 -8.23 12.13
CA ILE A 90 -25.45 -8.74 11.22
C ILE A 90 -25.44 -7.86 9.95
N PRO A 91 -24.28 -7.37 9.48
CA PRO A 91 -24.18 -6.63 8.23
C PRO A 91 -24.68 -7.42 7.02
N THR A 92 -25.22 -6.71 6.03
CA THR A 92 -25.73 -7.32 4.80
C THR A 92 -25.22 -6.64 3.53
N ASP A 93 -24.32 -5.67 3.67
CA ASP A 93 -23.76 -4.91 2.56
C ASP A 93 -23.00 -5.84 1.59
N PRO A 94 -23.35 -5.86 0.28
CA PRO A 94 -22.49 -6.45 -0.72
C PRO A 94 -21.20 -5.62 -0.85
N VAL A 95 -20.09 -6.32 -1.08
CA VAL A 95 -18.78 -5.72 -1.31
C VAL A 95 -18.42 -5.85 -2.78
N HIS A 96 -18.02 -4.74 -3.39
CA HIS A 96 -17.74 -4.61 -4.81
C HIS A 96 -16.28 -4.20 -5.07
N PRO A 97 -15.71 -4.55 -6.23
CA PRO A 97 -14.40 -4.06 -6.63
C PRO A 97 -14.41 -2.54 -6.82
N ILE A 98 -13.32 -1.88 -6.43
CA ILE A 98 -13.16 -0.43 -6.60
C ILE A 98 -12.98 -0.02 -8.07
N ALA A 99 -12.58 -0.96 -8.93
CA ALA A 99 -12.32 -0.79 -10.36
C ALA A 99 -12.35 -2.15 -11.07
N ASP A 100 -12.37 -2.15 -12.40
CA ASP A 100 -12.23 -3.38 -13.20
C ASP A 100 -10.92 -4.10 -12.90
N GLY A 101 -10.93 -5.43 -12.90
CA GLY A 101 -9.74 -6.22 -12.62
C GLY A 101 -9.99 -7.72 -12.67
N VAL A 102 -9.01 -8.47 -12.18
CA VAL A 102 -9.05 -9.94 -12.09
C VAL A 102 -8.82 -10.35 -10.64
N VAL A 103 -9.64 -11.23 -10.11
CA VAL A 103 -9.43 -11.83 -8.79
C VAL A 103 -8.17 -12.68 -8.85
N VAL A 104 -7.16 -12.36 -8.04
CA VAL A 104 -5.86 -13.07 -8.01
C VAL A 104 -5.65 -13.85 -6.73
N TYR A 105 -6.51 -13.64 -5.73
CA TYR A 105 -6.45 -14.39 -4.49
C TYR A 105 -7.78 -14.41 -3.76
N VAL A 106 -8.15 -15.57 -3.22
CA VAL A 106 -9.29 -15.72 -2.30
C VAL A 106 -8.86 -16.52 -1.07
N ASN A 107 -9.01 -15.95 0.12
CA ASN A 107 -8.97 -16.70 1.37
C ASN A 107 -10.39 -16.87 1.92
N PRO A 108 -11.04 -18.04 1.75
CA PRO A 108 -12.36 -18.29 2.33
C PRO A 108 -12.28 -18.74 3.80
N VAL A 109 -11.09 -18.96 4.36
CA VAL A 109 -10.92 -19.50 5.71
C VAL A 109 -10.58 -18.39 6.70
N SER A 110 -11.56 -17.98 7.49
CA SER A 110 -11.44 -16.85 8.43
C SER A 110 -10.30 -17.00 9.46
N SER A 111 -9.96 -18.22 9.86
CA SER A 111 -8.92 -18.48 10.87
C SER A 111 -7.49 -18.46 10.32
N ARG A 112 -7.29 -18.40 9.00
CA ARG A 112 -5.95 -18.43 8.40
C ARG A 112 -5.26 -17.06 8.33
N SER A 113 -5.99 -15.97 8.55
CA SER A 113 -5.47 -14.61 8.44
C SER A 113 -6.10 -13.68 9.45
N ASN A 114 -5.35 -12.66 9.90
CA ASN A 114 -5.91 -11.56 10.68
C ASN A 114 -6.95 -10.75 9.87
N TYR A 115 -6.86 -10.77 8.54
CA TYR A 115 -7.86 -10.21 7.64
C TYR A 115 -9.18 -11.01 7.61
N GLY A 116 -9.23 -12.19 8.24
CA GLY A 116 -10.41 -13.06 8.13
C GLY A 116 -10.53 -13.62 6.71
N GLN A 117 -11.77 -13.68 6.21
CA GLN A 117 -12.00 -13.96 4.80
C GLN A 117 -11.69 -12.72 3.98
N TYR A 118 -10.92 -12.86 2.90
CA TYR A 118 -10.55 -11.74 2.06
C TYR A 118 -10.33 -12.11 0.60
N VAL A 119 -10.50 -11.12 -0.26
CA VAL A 119 -10.29 -11.21 -1.70
C VAL A 119 -9.25 -10.18 -2.12
N VAL A 120 -8.38 -10.54 -3.07
CA VAL A 120 -7.46 -9.59 -3.72
C VAL A 120 -7.78 -9.52 -5.20
N VAL A 121 -7.97 -8.31 -5.72
CA VAL A 121 -8.20 -8.04 -7.15
C VAL A 121 -6.98 -7.31 -7.70
N GLN A 122 -6.42 -7.83 -8.78
CA GLN A 122 -5.37 -7.16 -9.53
C GLN A 122 -5.98 -6.26 -10.60
N HIS A 123 -5.43 -5.06 -10.73
CA HIS A 123 -5.79 -4.06 -11.72
C HIS A 123 -4.57 -3.74 -12.58
N ASP A 124 -4.78 -3.53 -13.88
CA ASP A 124 -3.75 -3.05 -14.79
C ASP A 124 -4.20 -1.74 -15.44
N TRP A 125 -3.46 -0.67 -15.16
CA TRP A 125 -3.70 0.67 -15.71
C TRP A 125 -2.54 1.15 -16.57
N GLY A 126 -1.73 0.22 -17.11
CA GLY A 126 -0.55 0.54 -17.92
C GLY A 126 0.64 1.05 -17.10
N MET A 127 0.60 0.84 -15.78
CA MET A 127 1.58 1.35 -14.82
C MET A 127 2.22 0.24 -13.96
N GLY A 128 2.05 -1.01 -14.38
CA GLY A 128 2.28 -2.17 -13.53
C GLY A 128 1.04 -2.55 -12.73
N PRO A 129 1.05 -3.74 -12.11
CA PRO A 129 -0.13 -4.30 -11.46
C PRO A 129 -0.41 -3.60 -10.13
N PHE A 130 -1.63 -3.13 -9.91
CA PHE A 130 -2.10 -2.67 -8.61
C PHE A 130 -3.01 -3.72 -7.98
N TYR A 131 -3.09 -3.75 -6.66
CA TYR A 131 -3.84 -4.78 -5.94
C TYR A 131 -4.80 -4.11 -4.96
N SER A 132 -6.10 -4.34 -5.10
CA SER A 132 -7.06 -4.00 -4.06
C SER A 132 -7.35 -5.21 -3.19
N LEU A 133 -7.40 -5.01 -1.87
CA LEU A 133 -7.68 -6.06 -0.89
C LEU A 133 -8.97 -5.72 -0.14
N TYR A 134 -9.87 -6.70 -0.02
CA TYR A 134 -11.17 -6.58 0.64
C TYR A 134 -11.28 -7.64 1.72
N ALA A 135 -11.23 -7.22 2.98
CA ALA A 135 -11.13 -8.11 4.13
C ALA A 135 -12.32 -8.04 5.07
N HIS A 136 -12.30 -8.95 6.05
CA HIS A 136 -13.30 -9.16 7.08
C HIS A 136 -14.66 -9.63 6.55
N LEU A 137 -14.68 -10.20 5.34
CA LEU A 137 -15.90 -10.65 4.67
C LEU A 137 -16.60 -11.76 5.47
N ALA A 138 -17.93 -11.78 5.44
CA ALA A 138 -18.74 -12.87 5.98
C ALA A 138 -18.71 -14.09 5.04
N SER A 139 -18.66 -13.83 3.73
CA SER A 139 -18.57 -14.82 2.67
C SER A 139 -17.95 -14.20 1.42
N THR A 140 -17.38 -15.04 0.56
CA THR A 140 -16.89 -14.68 -0.78
C THR A 140 -17.79 -15.32 -1.85
N SER A 141 -18.03 -14.60 -2.95
CA SER A 141 -18.87 -15.05 -4.08
C SER A 141 -18.09 -15.19 -5.39
N VAL A 142 -16.76 -15.18 -5.31
CA VAL A 142 -15.84 -15.18 -6.46
C VAL A 142 -14.74 -16.22 -6.31
N GLU A 143 -14.08 -16.52 -7.43
CA GLU A 143 -12.94 -17.43 -7.51
C GLU A 143 -11.71 -16.76 -8.17
N GLU A 144 -10.53 -17.32 -7.92
CA GLU A 144 -9.29 -16.84 -8.56
C GLU A 144 -9.35 -17.01 -10.08
N GLY A 145 -8.90 -16.01 -10.82
CA GLY A 145 -8.98 -15.92 -12.28
C GLY A 145 -10.25 -15.23 -12.80
N GLN A 146 -11.25 -14.98 -11.95
CA GLN A 146 -12.48 -14.31 -12.35
C GLN A 146 -12.24 -12.84 -12.70
N SER A 147 -12.71 -12.41 -13.88
CA SER A 147 -12.79 -11.00 -14.24
C SER A 147 -13.96 -10.32 -13.52
N VAL A 148 -13.71 -9.16 -12.93
CA VAL A 148 -14.69 -8.42 -12.13
C VAL A 148 -14.72 -6.96 -12.53
N SER A 149 -15.88 -6.33 -12.34
CA SER A 149 -16.12 -4.90 -12.54
C SER A 149 -16.74 -4.30 -11.28
N PRO A 150 -16.86 -2.97 -11.14
CA PRO A 150 -17.56 -2.36 -10.01
C PRO A 150 -19.03 -2.80 -9.82
N GLY A 151 -19.64 -3.44 -10.82
CA GLY A 151 -20.98 -4.06 -10.70
C GLY A 151 -20.96 -5.51 -10.20
N SER A 152 -19.80 -6.16 -10.15
CA SER A 152 -19.64 -7.52 -9.65
C SER A 152 -19.66 -7.54 -8.12
N GLU A 153 -20.23 -8.59 -7.52
CA GLU A 153 -20.16 -8.82 -6.07
C GLU A 153 -18.98 -9.73 -5.75
N LEU A 154 -18.08 -9.28 -4.87
CA LEU A 154 -16.95 -10.06 -4.35
C LEU A 154 -17.35 -10.93 -3.15
N GLY A 155 -18.35 -10.48 -2.40
CA GLY A 155 -18.85 -11.15 -1.21
C GLY A 155 -19.70 -10.22 -0.36
N ILE A 156 -19.98 -10.65 0.86
CA ILE A 156 -20.79 -9.90 1.83
C ILE A 156 -19.89 -9.39 2.96
N LEU A 157 -20.07 -8.13 3.36
CA LEU A 157 -19.38 -7.52 4.49
C LEU A 157 -19.64 -8.34 5.76
N GLY A 158 -18.60 -8.53 6.57
CA GLY A 158 -18.72 -9.26 7.82
C GLY A 158 -17.87 -8.69 8.96
N SER A 159 -17.57 -9.58 9.89
CA SER A 159 -16.70 -9.32 11.03
C SER A 159 -15.71 -10.48 11.24
N THR A 160 -15.28 -11.14 10.16
CA THR A 160 -14.29 -12.22 10.27
C THR A 160 -12.89 -11.65 10.50
N GLY A 161 -12.00 -12.43 11.11
CA GLY A 161 -10.64 -11.99 11.43
C GLY A 161 -10.47 -11.68 12.91
N ALA A 162 -9.26 -11.25 13.29
CA ALA A 162 -8.85 -11.23 14.68
C ALA A 162 -9.52 -10.09 15.47
N GLY A 163 -10.28 -10.44 16.52
CA GLY A 163 -10.80 -9.49 17.50
C GLY A 163 -11.96 -8.61 16.99
N LEU A 164 -12.70 -9.06 15.99
CA LEU A 164 -13.90 -8.40 15.47
C LEU A 164 -15.19 -9.09 15.91
N ASN A 165 -16.26 -8.32 15.98
CA ASN A 165 -17.63 -8.74 16.26
C ASN A 165 -18.59 -7.92 15.37
N ASN A 166 -19.89 -8.22 15.44
CA ASN A 166 -20.88 -7.55 14.60
C ASN A 166 -20.90 -6.03 14.80
N GLU A 167 -20.76 -5.54 16.03
CA GLU A 167 -20.74 -4.10 16.33
C GLU A 167 -19.58 -3.38 15.63
N ARG A 168 -18.44 -4.07 15.50
CA ARG A 168 -17.24 -3.58 14.82
C ARG A 168 -17.08 -4.08 13.39
N ALA A 169 -18.12 -4.66 12.80
CA ALA A 169 -18.08 -5.11 11.42
C ALA A 169 -17.80 -3.95 10.46
N HIS A 170 -16.92 -4.19 9.49
CA HIS A 170 -16.54 -3.26 8.44
C HIS A 170 -15.93 -4.04 7.27
N VAL A 171 -15.90 -3.43 6.08
CA VAL A 171 -14.97 -3.88 5.05
C VAL A 171 -13.65 -3.16 5.27
N HIS A 172 -12.56 -3.92 5.35
CA HIS A 172 -11.23 -3.35 5.31
C HIS A 172 -10.75 -3.32 3.86
N LEU A 173 -10.55 -2.12 3.32
CA LEU A 173 -10.13 -1.86 1.94
C LEU A 173 -8.69 -1.34 1.91
N GLU A 174 -7.85 -1.96 1.09
CA GLU A 174 -6.53 -1.44 0.73
C GLU A 174 -6.44 -1.27 -0.81
N LEU A 175 -5.63 -0.32 -1.27
CA LEU A 175 -5.11 -0.25 -2.64
C LEU A 175 -3.59 -0.25 -2.55
N ASN A 176 -2.96 -1.21 -3.22
CA ASN A 176 -1.58 -1.60 -2.95
C ASN A 176 -0.73 -1.73 -4.22
N ILE A 177 0.58 -1.62 -4.03
CA ILE A 177 1.59 -2.27 -4.88
C ILE A 177 2.14 -3.52 -4.18
N MET A 178 2.73 -4.43 -4.96
CA MET A 178 3.43 -5.61 -4.47
C MET A 178 4.95 -5.44 -4.51
N TYR A 179 5.63 -5.64 -3.38
CA TYR A 179 7.08 -5.47 -3.30
C TYR A 179 7.87 -6.61 -3.95
N SER A 180 7.46 -7.86 -3.77
CA SER A 180 8.20 -9.01 -4.28
C SER A 180 7.29 -10.11 -4.81
N GLU A 181 7.69 -10.74 -5.92
CA GLU A 181 7.07 -11.97 -6.43
C GLU A 181 7.71 -13.23 -5.82
N ARG A 182 8.72 -13.04 -4.96
CA ARG A 182 9.44 -14.06 -4.21
C ARG A 182 9.18 -13.89 -2.72
N PHE A 183 7.93 -13.61 -2.33
CA PHE A 183 7.62 -13.28 -0.94
C PHE A 183 7.79 -14.49 0.00
N ASP A 184 7.53 -15.71 -0.50
CA ASP A 184 7.73 -16.94 0.26
C ASP A 184 9.20 -17.16 0.64
N ASP A 185 10.14 -16.95 -0.29
CA ASP A 185 11.59 -16.96 -0.02
C ASP A 185 11.94 -15.97 1.10
N TRP A 186 11.42 -14.75 1.02
CA TRP A 186 11.67 -13.71 1.99
C TRP A 186 11.11 -14.08 3.38
N ILE A 187 9.88 -14.58 3.47
CA ILE A 187 9.28 -15.05 4.73
C ILE A 187 10.16 -16.14 5.36
N LYS A 188 10.55 -17.15 4.58
CA LYS A 188 11.38 -18.27 5.04
C LYS A 188 12.75 -17.80 5.51
N HIS A 189 13.38 -16.89 4.76
CA HIS A 189 14.71 -16.39 5.07
C HIS A 189 14.70 -15.42 6.27
N CYS A 190 13.84 -14.42 6.23
CA CYS A 190 13.86 -13.28 7.12
C CYS A 190 13.03 -13.46 8.40
N LEU A 191 11.93 -14.23 8.34
CA LEU A 191 11.02 -14.44 9.46
C LEU A 191 10.97 -15.88 9.96
N ARG A 192 11.61 -16.83 9.27
CA ARG A 192 11.64 -18.26 9.64
C ARG A 192 10.23 -18.80 9.91
N SER A 193 9.28 -18.37 9.09
CA SER A 193 7.86 -18.67 9.25
C SER A 193 7.31 -19.34 7.98
N THR A 194 6.07 -19.83 8.06
CA THR A 194 5.34 -20.36 6.91
C THR A 194 4.51 -19.26 6.27
N ASN A 195 4.31 -19.37 4.95
CA ASN A 195 3.45 -18.45 4.22
C ASN A 195 2.33 -19.23 3.52
N VAL A 196 1.12 -19.14 4.06
CA VAL A 196 -0.05 -19.82 3.49
C VAL A 196 -0.81 -18.95 2.48
N HIS A 197 -0.34 -17.74 2.22
CA HIS A 197 -1.00 -16.76 1.34
C HIS A 197 -0.19 -16.40 0.09
N GLY A 198 0.97 -17.04 -0.11
CA GLY A 198 1.86 -16.75 -1.24
C GLY A 198 2.21 -15.26 -1.32
N ASN A 199 2.23 -14.72 -2.54
CA ASN A 199 2.55 -13.30 -2.75
C ASN A 199 1.43 -12.33 -2.29
N HIS A 200 0.24 -12.83 -1.99
CA HIS A 200 -0.93 -12.05 -1.56
C HIS A 200 -1.05 -11.94 -0.03
N ASN A 201 0.02 -12.26 0.69
CA ASN A 201 0.16 -11.96 2.10
C ASN A 201 0.28 -10.43 2.27
N GLY A 202 -0.51 -9.84 3.18
CA GLY A 202 -0.54 -8.38 3.36
C GLY A 202 0.80 -7.74 3.74
N ILE A 203 1.77 -8.49 4.28
CA ILE A 203 3.13 -7.97 4.53
C ILE A 203 3.86 -7.60 3.22
N ASN A 204 3.50 -8.24 2.10
CA ASN A 204 4.08 -7.99 0.77
C ASN A 204 3.41 -6.83 0.02
N LEU A 205 2.24 -6.42 0.50
CA LEU A 205 1.43 -5.37 -0.10
C LEU A 205 1.71 -4.04 0.61
N SER A 206 1.83 -2.96 -0.15
CA SER A 206 2.06 -1.63 0.40
C SER A 206 1.02 -0.66 -0.10
N GLY A 207 0.29 -0.10 0.85
CA GLY A 207 -0.93 0.65 0.63
C GLY A 207 -0.71 2.13 0.42
N ILE A 208 -1.67 2.72 -0.28
CA ILE A 208 -1.82 4.16 -0.47
C ILE A 208 -3.16 4.62 0.09
N ASP A 209 -3.27 5.92 0.37
CA ASP A 209 -4.48 6.50 0.95
C ASP A 209 -5.63 6.53 -0.07
N MET A 210 -6.45 5.49 -0.03
CA MET A 210 -7.58 5.36 -0.95
C MET A 210 -8.67 6.41 -0.70
N ALA A 211 -8.80 6.93 0.54
CA ALA A 211 -9.76 7.97 0.85
C ALA A 211 -9.35 9.30 0.21
N GLU A 212 -8.05 9.63 0.26
CA GLU A 212 -7.49 10.78 -0.46
C GLU A 212 -7.72 10.67 -1.98
N ILE A 213 -7.54 9.48 -2.56
CA ILE A 213 -7.78 9.20 -3.98
C ILE A 213 -9.26 9.44 -4.34
N TYR A 214 -10.19 8.87 -3.57
CA TYR A 214 -11.63 9.08 -3.80
C TYR A 214 -12.00 10.56 -3.78
N LEU A 215 -11.53 11.30 -2.77
CA LEU A 215 -11.83 12.72 -2.61
C LEU A 215 -11.23 13.57 -3.73
N LYS A 216 -9.99 13.28 -4.15
CA LYS A 216 -9.33 13.97 -5.27
C LYS A 216 -10.00 13.69 -6.59
N GLN A 217 -10.32 12.43 -6.88
CA GLN A 217 -11.05 12.05 -8.10
C GLN A 217 -12.42 12.71 -8.17
N ARG A 218 -13.14 12.80 -7.05
CA ARG A 218 -14.46 13.45 -7.03
C ARG A 218 -14.37 14.96 -7.24
N LYS A 219 -13.31 15.59 -6.73
CA LYS A 219 -13.07 17.03 -6.91
C LYS A 219 -12.59 17.36 -8.33
N ASP A 220 -11.81 16.48 -8.92
CA ASP A 220 -11.20 16.65 -10.24
C ASP A 220 -11.35 15.36 -11.05
N PRO A 221 -12.30 15.30 -12.00
CA PRO A 221 -12.48 14.16 -12.89
C PRO A 221 -11.24 13.85 -13.77
N SER A 222 -10.30 14.78 -13.89
CA SER A 222 -9.01 14.57 -14.58
C SER A 222 -7.92 14.01 -13.66
N PHE A 223 -8.28 13.61 -12.43
CA PHE A 223 -7.36 13.01 -11.47
C PHE A 223 -6.50 11.93 -12.11
N ASN A 224 -5.18 12.08 -11.93
CA ASN A 224 -4.19 11.18 -12.47
C ASN A 224 -3.46 10.48 -11.32
N LEU A 225 -3.68 9.16 -11.19
CA LEU A 225 -3.07 8.36 -10.14
C LEU A 225 -1.54 8.44 -10.18
N ALA A 226 -0.93 8.37 -11.37
CA ALA A 226 0.53 8.49 -11.49
C ALA A 226 1.05 9.79 -10.90
N LYS A 227 0.47 10.92 -11.32
CA LYS A 227 0.83 12.26 -10.82
C LYS A 227 0.64 12.34 -9.31
N HIS A 228 -0.40 11.73 -8.76
CA HIS A 228 -0.61 11.67 -7.32
C HIS A 228 0.49 10.89 -6.61
N LEU A 229 0.83 9.68 -7.10
CA LEU A 229 1.88 8.83 -6.55
C LEU A 229 3.26 9.50 -6.60
N TYR A 230 3.55 10.18 -7.71
CA TYR A 230 4.75 11.00 -7.88
C TYR A 230 4.86 12.15 -6.88
N GLY A 231 3.72 12.72 -6.50
CA GLY A 231 3.65 13.82 -5.54
C GLY A 231 3.68 13.39 -4.07
N LEU A 232 3.75 12.10 -3.76
CA LEU A 232 3.71 11.63 -2.37
C LEU A 232 4.91 12.17 -1.56
N PRO A 233 4.69 12.61 -0.31
CA PRO A 233 5.73 13.26 0.48
C PRO A 233 6.83 12.26 0.87
N GLN A 234 8.04 12.52 0.38
CA GLN A 234 9.23 11.78 0.80
C GLN A 234 9.55 12.07 2.28
N HIS A 235 9.78 11.00 3.04
CA HIS A 235 10.17 11.06 4.45
C HIS A 235 11.61 10.62 4.68
N TYR A 236 12.07 9.55 4.03
CA TYR A 236 13.44 9.07 4.14
C TYR A 236 13.98 8.52 2.82
N ARG A 237 15.31 8.44 2.70
CA ARG A 237 16.00 7.75 1.62
C ARG A 237 17.00 6.76 2.14
N ILE A 238 17.14 5.68 1.40
CA ILE A 238 18.11 4.62 1.67
C ILE A 238 18.90 4.37 0.40
N THR A 239 20.23 4.45 0.50
CA THR A 239 21.12 3.96 -0.53
C THR A 239 21.36 2.48 -0.31
N VAL A 240 21.18 1.66 -1.35
CA VAL A 240 21.49 0.23 -1.34
C VAL A 240 22.57 -0.10 -2.37
N PRO A 241 23.53 -0.99 -2.05
CA PRO A 241 24.53 -1.41 -3.04
C PRO A 241 23.85 -1.99 -4.28
N ARG A 242 24.31 -1.60 -5.48
CA ARG A 242 23.82 -2.19 -6.72
C ARG A 242 24.57 -3.51 -6.95
N LYS A 243 23.84 -4.61 -7.00
CA LYS A 243 24.38 -5.94 -7.30
C LYS A 243 24.18 -6.25 -8.77
N GLY A 244 25.27 -6.35 -9.52
CA GLY A 244 25.24 -6.62 -10.95
C GLY A 244 24.66 -5.46 -11.78
N THR A 245 24.29 -5.77 -13.02
CA THR A 245 23.83 -4.77 -14.00
C THR A 245 22.30 -4.70 -14.11
N GLU A 246 21.57 -5.65 -13.52
CA GLU A 246 20.12 -5.72 -13.65
C GLU A 246 19.39 -4.55 -12.97
N ILE A 247 18.27 -4.17 -13.59
CA ILE A 247 17.28 -3.26 -13.00
C ILE A 247 16.57 -3.99 -11.87
N LEU A 248 16.34 -3.29 -10.74
CA LEU A 248 15.60 -3.85 -9.60
C LEU A 248 14.25 -4.45 -10.05
N PRO A 249 13.87 -5.65 -9.59
CA PRO A 249 12.62 -6.30 -9.98
C PRO A 249 11.39 -5.41 -9.81
N ILE A 250 11.32 -4.65 -8.72
CA ILE A 250 10.21 -3.72 -8.50
C ILE A 250 10.15 -2.59 -9.53
N VAL A 251 11.29 -2.04 -9.95
CA VAL A 251 11.33 -1.01 -11.00
C VAL A 251 11.00 -1.62 -12.36
N ARG A 252 11.33 -2.89 -12.59
CA ARG A 252 10.89 -3.60 -13.81
C ARG A 252 9.37 -3.69 -13.91
N ARG A 253 8.68 -3.95 -12.79
CA ARG A 253 7.22 -4.04 -12.70
C ARG A 253 6.54 -2.67 -12.70
N TYR A 254 7.07 -1.72 -11.93
CA TYR A 254 6.53 -0.37 -11.78
C TYR A 254 7.50 0.65 -12.38
N ARG A 255 7.54 0.71 -13.70
CA ARG A 255 8.50 1.56 -14.45
C ARG A 255 8.42 3.03 -14.06
N TRP A 256 7.25 3.49 -13.66
CA TRP A 256 7.03 4.85 -13.20
C TRP A 256 7.86 5.22 -11.95
N MET A 257 8.30 4.26 -11.13
CA MET A 257 9.17 4.53 -9.97
C MET A 257 10.64 4.80 -10.35
N GLY A 258 11.05 4.48 -11.58
CA GLY A 258 12.43 4.65 -12.03
C GLY A 258 12.73 6.09 -12.43
N TYR A 259 13.75 6.69 -11.82
CA TYR A 259 14.28 8.01 -12.20
C TYR A 259 15.71 7.88 -12.72
N GLY A 260 16.04 8.65 -13.76
CA GLY A 260 17.35 8.59 -14.41
C GLY A 260 17.54 7.36 -15.30
N ASN A 261 18.77 7.14 -15.77
CA ASN A 261 19.08 6.05 -16.69
C ASN A 261 19.50 4.78 -15.92
N HIS A 262 18.56 3.84 -15.77
CA HIS A 262 18.80 2.57 -15.05
C HIS A 262 19.66 1.57 -15.83
N SER A 263 19.89 1.81 -17.13
CA SER A 263 20.71 0.96 -17.98
C SER A 263 22.21 1.21 -17.81
N GLU A 264 22.61 2.40 -17.38
CA GLU A 264 24.02 2.72 -17.11
C GLU A 264 24.50 2.06 -15.81
N PRO A 265 25.78 1.65 -15.74
CA PRO A 265 26.38 1.21 -14.48
C PRO A 265 26.29 2.30 -13.40
N SER A 266 26.02 1.89 -12.17
CA SER A 266 26.07 2.76 -10.98
C SER A 266 26.54 1.93 -9.79
N LYS A 267 27.08 2.59 -8.75
CA LYS A 267 27.54 1.89 -7.55
C LYS A 267 26.40 1.44 -6.65
N SER A 268 25.30 2.19 -6.65
CA SER A 268 24.16 1.97 -5.78
C SER A 268 22.84 2.39 -6.41
N TRP A 269 21.76 2.08 -5.70
CA TRP A 269 20.43 2.65 -5.91
C TRP A 269 20.08 3.58 -4.74
N GLU A 270 19.64 4.79 -5.04
CA GLU A 270 19.02 5.70 -4.07
C GLU A 270 17.50 5.48 -4.11
N MET A 271 16.93 5.03 -2.99
CA MET A 271 15.52 4.71 -2.88
C MET A 271 14.83 5.73 -1.96
N ALA A 272 13.74 6.32 -2.43
CA ALA A 272 12.96 7.32 -1.72
C ALA A 272 11.65 6.71 -1.21
N PHE A 273 11.31 6.98 0.05
CA PHE A 273 10.16 6.39 0.71
C PHE A 273 9.28 7.43 1.41
N THR A 274 7.97 7.17 1.46
CA THR A 274 7.04 7.90 2.33
C THR A 274 7.29 7.57 3.80
N ARG A 275 6.53 8.19 4.71
CA ARG A 275 6.60 7.92 6.14
C ARG A 275 6.22 6.47 6.49
N SER A 276 5.17 5.92 5.88
CA SER A 276 4.78 4.50 6.02
C SER A 276 5.74 3.56 5.29
N GLY A 277 6.57 4.14 4.44
CA GLY A 277 7.58 3.48 3.65
C GLY A 277 7.03 2.83 2.38
N PHE A 278 6.03 3.47 1.78
CA PHE A 278 5.69 3.29 0.37
C PHE A 278 6.85 3.80 -0.50
N LEU A 279 7.29 3.02 -1.48
CA LEU A 279 8.39 3.38 -2.39
C LEU A 279 7.90 4.41 -3.42
N VAL A 280 8.45 5.63 -3.38
CA VAL A 280 8.08 6.72 -4.31
C VAL A 280 9.05 6.86 -5.48
N GLY A 281 10.25 6.31 -5.36
CA GLY A 281 11.24 6.41 -6.42
C GLY A 281 12.55 5.67 -6.18
N VAL A 282 13.18 5.30 -7.29
CA VAL A 282 14.51 4.69 -7.33
C VAL A 282 15.34 5.37 -8.40
N ALA A 283 16.54 5.85 -8.03
CA ALA A 283 17.52 6.39 -8.96
C ALA A 283 18.86 5.64 -8.87
N PRO A 284 19.58 5.45 -9.97
CA PRO A 284 20.99 5.05 -9.90
C PRO A 284 21.80 6.13 -9.18
N SER A 285 22.83 5.70 -8.45
CA SER A 285 23.68 6.58 -7.65
C SER A 285 25.13 6.13 -7.70
N ASP A 286 26.05 7.09 -7.75
CA ASP A 286 27.50 6.85 -7.67
C ASP A 286 28.01 6.78 -6.23
N ARG A 287 27.11 6.93 -5.24
CA ARG A 287 27.46 6.76 -3.84
C ARG A 287 27.87 5.31 -3.59
N GLU A 288 29.04 5.12 -3.01
CA GLU A 288 29.52 3.80 -2.62
C GLU A 288 29.04 3.48 -1.19
N VAL A 289 28.34 2.35 -1.05
CA VAL A 289 27.91 1.80 0.23
C VAL A 289 28.12 0.30 0.22
N SER A 290 28.52 -0.28 1.35
CA SER A 290 28.70 -1.74 1.48
C SER A 290 27.43 -2.47 1.96
N ARG A 291 26.43 -1.71 2.42
CA ARG A 291 25.14 -2.21 2.94
C ARG A 291 24.06 -1.13 2.82
N PRO A 292 22.77 -1.49 2.91
CA PRO A 292 21.69 -0.51 3.03
C PRO A 292 22.01 0.56 4.07
N THR A 293 21.93 1.82 3.67
CA THR A 293 22.35 2.96 4.49
C THR A 293 21.33 4.09 4.36
N VAL A 294 20.85 4.60 5.49
CA VAL A 294 19.98 5.79 5.50
C VAL A 294 20.81 7.01 5.11
N THR A 295 20.43 7.67 4.03
CA THR A 295 21.15 8.85 3.48
C THR A 295 20.40 10.15 3.65
N TYR A 296 19.10 10.04 3.92
CA TYR A 296 18.26 11.18 4.25
C TYR A 296 17.11 10.72 5.14
N VAL A 297 16.77 11.53 6.13
CA VAL A 297 15.53 11.39 6.90
C VAL A 297 15.04 12.78 7.29
N ARG A 298 13.73 13.00 7.19
CA ARG A 298 13.11 14.24 7.67
C ARG A 298 13.29 14.32 9.19
N SER A 299 13.75 15.47 9.67
CA SER A 299 14.08 15.64 11.09
C SER A 299 12.88 15.39 12.00
N THR A 300 13.06 14.61 13.07
CA THR A 300 12.06 14.41 14.14
C THR A 300 12.67 14.63 15.52
N ARG A 301 11.87 15.07 16.49
CA ARG A 301 12.35 15.20 17.89
C ARG A 301 12.32 13.86 18.64
N ILE A 302 11.32 13.05 18.32
CA ILE A 302 11.10 11.72 18.88
C ILE A 302 11.67 10.67 17.94
N ASP A 303 12.01 9.50 18.49
CA ASP A 303 12.61 8.40 17.76
C ASP A 303 11.85 8.06 16.46
N HIS A 304 12.58 8.00 15.34
CA HIS A 304 12.06 7.70 14.00
C HIS A 304 11.25 6.40 13.94
N ARG A 305 11.41 5.46 14.88
CA ARG A 305 10.63 4.22 14.95
C ARG A 305 9.12 4.48 15.01
N HIS A 306 8.72 5.57 15.65
CA HIS A 306 7.31 5.95 15.80
C HIS A 306 6.74 6.58 14.53
N TYR A 307 7.62 7.01 13.63
CA TYR A 307 7.26 7.60 12.35
C TYR A 307 7.37 6.61 11.20
N THR A 308 8.16 5.55 11.30
CA THR A 308 8.53 4.69 10.16
C THR A 308 8.09 3.25 10.33
N ILE A 309 7.04 2.98 11.13
CA ILE A 309 6.56 1.63 11.43
C ILE A 309 7.71 0.75 11.97
N GLY A 310 8.57 1.34 12.81
CA GLY A 310 9.73 0.67 13.39
C GLY A 310 10.87 0.36 12.42
N ARG A 311 10.86 0.85 11.17
CA ARG A 311 11.91 0.57 10.17
C ARG A 311 13.20 1.33 10.44
N LEU A 312 13.10 2.56 10.91
CA LEU A 312 14.25 3.40 11.30
C LEU A 312 14.28 3.63 12.81
N THR A 313 15.47 3.91 13.34
CA THR A 313 15.68 4.38 14.72
C THR A 313 16.65 5.56 14.74
N GLY A 314 16.61 6.38 15.79
CA GLY A 314 17.40 7.61 15.89
C GLY A 314 16.51 8.85 15.98
N THR A 315 17.11 10.03 16.08
CA THR A 315 16.39 11.32 16.20
C THR A 315 17.09 12.41 15.40
N GLY A 316 16.44 13.56 15.28
CA GLY A 316 16.92 14.67 14.46
C GLY A 316 16.93 14.26 13.00
N SER A 317 17.93 14.72 12.25
CA SER A 317 18.16 14.36 10.85
C SER A 317 19.06 13.14 10.68
N SER A 318 19.16 12.28 11.70
CA SER A 318 20.04 11.10 11.72
C SER A 318 19.27 9.85 12.11
N ALA A 319 19.39 8.80 11.30
CA ALA A 319 18.75 7.53 11.57
C ALA A 319 19.57 6.35 11.05
N THR A 320 19.31 5.18 11.60
CA THR A 320 19.80 3.90 11.11
C THR A 320 18.64 2.93 10.88
N LEU A 321 18.87 1.90 10.07
CA LEU A 321 17.90 0.82 9.89
C LEU A 321 17.84 -0.02 11.17
N THR A 322 16.63 -0.37 11.58
CA THR A 322 16.42 -1.44 12.56
C THR A 322 16.50 -2.80 11.85
N ALA A 323 16.50 -3.90 12.61
CA ALA A 323 16.35 -5.23 12.01
C ALA A 323 15.09 -5.37 11.15
N SER A 324 14.00 -4.67 11.51
CA SER A 324 12.79 -4.63 10.67
C SER A 324 13.00 -3.82 9.40
N GLY A 325 13.76 -2.73 9.46
CA GLY A 325 14.13 -1.92 8.31
C GLY A 325 15.01 -2.70 7.32
N GLU A 326 16.01 -3.42 7.81
CA GLU A 326 16.88 -4.26 6.98
C GLU A 326 16.08 -5.34 6.23
N ARG A 327 15.20 -6.06 6.94
CA ARG A 327 14.30 -7.05 6.30
C ARG A 327 13.38 -6.39 5.27
N PHE A 328 12.83 -5.22 5.58
CA PHE A 328 12.00 -4.46 4.65
C PHE A 328 12.78 -4.11 3.38
N ILE A 329 14.01 -3.61 3.50
CA ILE A 329 14.82 -3.29 2.32
C ILE A 329 15.16 -4.53 1.51
N ALA A 330 15.51 -5.64 2.15
CA ALA A 330 15.71 -6.92 1.45
C ALA A 330 14.46 -7.30 0.63
N LEU A 331 13.25 -7.14 1.20
CA LEU A 331 11.99 -7.41 0.51
C LEU A 331 11.84 -6.56 -0.76
N VAL A 332 12.06 -5.24 -0.65
CA VAL A 332 11.88 -4.30 -1.76
C VAL A 332 12.92 -4.53 -2.87
N THR A 333 14.17 -4.83 -2.50
CA THR A 333 15.26 -5.02 -3.47
C THR A 333 15.28 -6.42 -4.08
N GLY A 334 14.65 -7.40 -3.44
CA GLY A 334 14.82 -8.81 -3.82
C GLY A 334 16.15 -9.40 -3.34
N ASP A 335 16.86 -8.71 -2.45
CA ASP A 335 18.20 -9.11 -1.99
C ASP A 335 18.13 -10.10 -0.82
N PHE A 336 17.67 -11.30 -1.14
CA PHE A 336 17.63 -12.45 -0.23
C PHE A 336 17.79 -13.75 -1.04
N PRO A 337 18.33 -14.82 -0.42
CA PRO A 337 18.50 -16.10 -1.10
C PRO A 337 17.16 -16.62 -1.64
N SER A 338 17.21 -17.30 -2.79
CA SER A 338 16.10 -18.17 -3.17
C SER A 338 15.93 -19.23 -2.10
N GLY A 339 14.70 -19.58 -1.75
CA GLY A 339 14.49 -20.80 -0.97
C GLY A 339 15.09 -21.94 -1.76
N ASP A 340 15.97 -22.74 -1.15
CA ASP A 340 16.38 -24.00 -1.75
C ASP A 340 15.09 -24.72 -2.17
N SER A 341 14.99 -25.07 -3.45
CA SER A 341 14.08 -26.10 -3.90
C SER A 341 14.58 -27.39 -3.26
N GLY A 342 14.21 -27.59 -1.99
CA GLY A 342 14.42 -28.84 -1.29
C GLY A 342 13.80 -29.93 -2.15
N SER A 343 14.68 -30.76 -2.69
CA SER A 343 14.43 -32.04 -3.34
C SER A 343 13.37 -32.89 -2.64
#